data_AF-A0A7Y0IB07-F1
#
_entry.id   AF-A0A7Y0IB07-F1
#
_cell.length_a   1.000
_cell.length_b   1.000
_cell.length_c   1.000
_cell.angle_alpha   90.00
_cell.angle_beta   90.00
_cell.angle_gamma   90.00
#
_symmetry.space_group_name_H-M   'P 1'
#
loop_
_entity.id
_entity.type
_entity.pdbx_description
1 polymer ?
#
loop_
_entity_poly.entity_id
_entity_poly.type
_entity_poly.pdbx_seq_one_letter_code
_entity_poly.pdbx_strand_id
1 'polypeptide(L)'
;MKTILIYVSLAMFFFSSCKKNDGEEPVLRPSTTQSVIQQDSLVTYTSDRKYNLNVIYFIPSDVIPPANYQKRLSELLLWGQNWYKEQMALNGYPNKTFGLYTNAAKTDVRLIVINGTKGKANYQYNGGAGNVMSEINSYFSANPSLKSGDHNLIIIPSYFMKADGTPGGGSFGPPFYGNGKSCFALDYLDLDIKHLGKSDVLGNAFSVWFGGLIHELGHGLNLAHNCQKVSENNDPLKGMSLMYAGNGTLGKSPTFLTAADCAILNANQIFNTDTKVYYGSVNTTLRKIYARYDAAKQSIIVSGKFSTNGKVTSILYYNDPNVDNEGTGVNRDYNATTWESKAIGVDSFYVEMPIAELQYKTDGIPYELKIKFVNDNGNITENVFLYTFNAGIPVIEFGPKASQYNNSTWSVIGFSSNQTSGDDGKAINIIDDNFQSSWISRWSDPVAVPPHFVAIDMKSPLPFTGFTIAMESQYGAKCKDIEIQTSMDGLTWQSAGNFTLKAMAGLQHVYLSSQKTARYFKIIVLSSYNGGNAANIAEITAFNE
;
A
#
# COMPACT_ATOMS: atom_id res chain seq x y z
N MET A 1 -41.68 5.18 -1.55
CA MET A 1 -41.68 6.23 -2.59
C MET A 1 -40.46 6.00 -3.48
N LYS A 2 -40.65 6.09 -4.79
CA LYS A 2 -39.87 5.39 -5.84
C LYS A 2 -38.39 5.76 -5.91
N THR A 3 -37.56 4.71 -5.94
CA THR A 3 -36.17 4.68 -6.40
C THR A 3 -36.12 4.81 -7.93
N ILE A 4 -35.24 5.65 -8.46
CA ILE A 4 -34.92 5.71 -9.90
C ILE A 4 -33.44 5.38 -10.06
N LEU A 5 -33.16 4.14 -10.50
CA LEU A 5 -31.93 3.76 -11.18
C LEU A 5 -32.18 3.91 -12.68
N ILE A 6 -31.31 4.63 -13.38
CA ILE A 6 -31.28 4.64 -14.84
C ILE A 6 -30.00 3.93 -15.28
N TYR A 7 -30.18 2.71 -15.79
CA TYR A 7 -29.22 2.03 -16.67
C TYR A 7 -29.53 2.46 -18.11
N VAL A 8 -28.52 2.96 -18.84
CA VAL A 8 -28.62 3.11 -20.30
C VAL A 8 -27.64 2.14 -20.96
N SER A 9 -28.20 1.04 -21.44
CA SER A 9 -27.61 0.12 -22.41
C SER A 9 -27.70 0.73 -23.81
N LEU A 10 -26.57 0.92 -24.50
CA LEU A 10 -26.56 1.41 -25.88
C LEU A 10 -26.45 0.22 -26.85
N ALA A 11 -27.51 0.04 -27.64
CA ALA A 11 -27.66 -1.00 -28.65
C ALA A 11 -26.84 -0.69 -29.92
N MET A 12 -26.26 -1.76 -30.50
CA MET A 12 -25.64 -1.76 -31.82
C MET A 12 -26.69 -1.48 -32.91
N PHE A 13 -26.35 -0.58 -33.83
CA PHE A 13 -26.95 -0.55 -35.16
C PHE A 13 -25.86 -0.63 -36.22
N PHE A 14 -25.89 -1.73 -36.99
CA PHE A 14 -25.17 -1.88 -38.24
C PHE A 14 -25.87 -1.06 -39.32
N PHE A 15 -25.13 -0.21 -40.02
CA PHE A 15 -25.47 0.20 -41.37
C PHE A 15 -24.23 0.09 -42.27
N SER A 16 -24.33 -0.81 -43.24
CA SER A 16 -23.45 -0.88 -44.40
C SER A 16 -23.84 0.22 -45.39
N SER A 17 -22.84 0.91 -45.97
CA SER A 17 -22.99 1.52 -47.29
C SER A 17 -21.64 1.70 -47.99
N CYS A 18 -21.72 1.69 -49.31
CA CYS A 18 -20.71 1.32 -50.30
C CYS A 18 -19.53 2.27 -50.52
N LYS A 19 -18.43 1.67 -51.02
CA LYS A 19 -17.22 2.31 -51.55
C LYS A 19 -17.47 3.22 -52.76
N LYS A 20 -16.65 4.26 -52.91
CA LYS A 20 -16.02 4.61 -54.19
C LYS A 20 -14.61 5.18 -53.96
N ASN A 21 -13.65 4.60 -54.68
CA ASN A 21 -12.25 5.00 -54.75
C ASN A 21 -12.12 6.27 -55.59
N ASP A 22 -11.27 7.20 -55.17
CA ASP A 22 -10.48 8.03 -56.07
C ASP A 22 -9.01 7.90 -55.61
N GLY A 23 -8.15 7.56 -56.56
CA GLY A 23 -6.76 7.19 -56.32
C GLY A 23 -5.81 8.39 -56.28
N GLU A 24 -4.78 8.27 -55.45
CA GLU A 24 -3.52 8.98 -55.62
C GLU A 24 -2.38 7.97 -55.45
N GLU A 25 -1.42 8.03 -56.38
CA GLU A 25 -0.22 7.20 -56.40
C GLU A 25 0.68 7.44 -55.17
N PRO A 26 1.39 6.42 -54.66
CA PRO A 26 2.31 6.60 -53.54
C PRO A 26 3.60 7.28 -54.01
N VAL A 27 3.81 8.54 -53.59
CA VAL A 27 5.11 9.19 -53.68
C VAL A 27 6.07 8.53 -52.68
N LEU A 28 6.98 7.69 -53.20
CA LEU A 28 8.13 7.16 -52.47
C LEU A 28 8.99 8.34 -51.95
N ARG A 29 9.08 8.51 -50.62
CA ARG A 29 10.11 9.34 -49.99
C ARG A 29 11.35 8.49 -49.67
N PRO A 30 12.56 9.00 -49.94
CA PRO A 30 13.79 8.26 -49.72
C PRO A 30 14.06 8.06 -48.23
N SER A 31 14.62 6.89 -47.91
CA SER A 31 15.20 6.54 -46.63
C SER A 31 16.22 7.60 -46.20
N THR A 32 15.91 8.36 -45.16
CA THR A 32 16.87 9.24 -44.49
C THR A 32 17.34 8.58 -43.20
N THR A 33 18.60 8.20 -43.24
CA THR A 33 19.53 7.95 -42.14
C THR A 33 19.25 8.80 -40.90
N GLN A 34 19.38 8.17 -39.73
CA GLN A 34 19.37 8.80 -38.41
C GLN A 34 20.24 10.07 -38.41
N SER A 35 19.60 11.23 -38.45
CA SER A 35 20.25 12.49 -38.09
C SER A 35 20.00 12.70 -36.61
N VAL A 36 21.08 12.57 -35.84
CA VAL A 36 21.14 13.06 -34.47
C VAL A 36 20.92 14.56 -34.54
N ILE A 37 19.72 15.04 -34.17
CA ILE A 37 19.54 16.45 -33.86
C ILE A 37 20.36 16.69 -32.60
N GLN A 38 21.50 17.36 -32.81
CA GLN A 38 22.40 17.83 -31.78
C GLN A 38 21.59 18.71 -30.81
N GLN A 39 21.36 18.20 -29.60
CA GLN A 39 20.82 18.98 -28.50
C GLN A 39 21.79 20.13 -28.21
N ASP A 40 21.25 21.33 -28.11
CA ASP A 40 21.94 22.61 -27.98
C ASP A 40 23.16 22.53 -27.04
N SER A 41 24.36 22.75 -27.58
CA SER A 41 25.63 22.46 -26.91
C SER A 41 26.09 23.55 -25.93
N LEU A 42 25.18 24.44 -25.51
CA LEU A 42 25.50 25.63 -24.71
C LEU A 42 24.86 25.68 -23.31
N VAL A 43 23.87 24.83 -23.00
CA VAL A 43 23.21 24.85 -21.69
C VAL A 43 23.76 23.74 -20.80
N THR A 44 24.49 24.13 -19.76
CA THR A 44 24.93 23.19 -18.71
C THR A 44 23.80 23.00 -17.69
N TYR A 45 23.37 21.75 -17.52
CA TYR A 45 22.40 21.38 -16.50
C TYR A 45 23.09 20.78 -15.28
N THR A 46 22.71 21.23 -14.09
CA THR A 46 23.26 20.77 -12.81
C THR A 46 22.16 20.41 -11.82
N SER A 47 22.51 19.70 -10.76
CA SER A 47 21.62 19.38 -9.65
C SER A 47 22.35 19.56 -8.32
N ASP A 48 21.57 19.85 -7.27
CA ASP A 48 22.03 19.95 -5.88
C ASP A 48 22.19 18.58 -5.19
N ARG A 49 21.87 17.48 -5.88
CA ARG A 49 21.90 16.12 -5.31
C ARG A 49 22.30 15.05 -6.31
N LYS A 50 22.73 13.92 -5.76
CA LYS A 50 23.16 12.73 -6.51
C LYS A 50 22.03 12.13 -7.34
N TYR A 51 20.86 11.90 -6.73
CA TYR A 51 19.75 11.20 -7.36
C TYR A 51 18.63 12.15 -7.78
N ASN A 52 18.25 12.12 -9.06
CA ASN A 52 17.22 13.02 -9.61
C ASN A 52 16.17 12.25 -10.41
N LEU A 53 15.01 12.87 -10.58
CA LEU A 53 14.00 12.40 -11.52
C LEU A 53 14.58 12.46 -12.94
N ASN A 54 14.55 11.34 -13.65
CA ASN A 54 14.85 11.34 -15.08
C ASN A 54 13.59 11.79 -15.83
N VAL A 55 13.60 13.01 -16.37
CA VAL A 55 12.48 13.55 -17.15
C VAL A 55 12.72 13.23 -18.62
N ILE A 56 11.89 12.34 -19.15
CA ILE A 56 12.04 11.77 -20.49
C ILE A 56 10.90 12.29 -21.36
N TYR A 57 11.26 12.87 -22.51
CA TYR A 57 10.28 13.29 -23.51
C TYR A 57 10.37 12.33 -24.70
N PHE A 58 9.43 11.38 -24.76
CA PHE A 58 9.46 10.28 -25.71
C PHE A 58 8.53 10.57 -26.89
N ILE A 59 9.08 10.60 -28.10
CA ILE A 59 8.39 11.04 -29.31
C ILE A 59 8.24 9.85 -30.27
N PRO A 60 7.03 9.31 -30.48
CA PRO A 60 6.81 8.30 -31.53
C PRO A 60 7.23 8.81 -32.91
N SER A 61 7.67 7.90 -33.80
CA SER A 61 8.26 8.26 -35.10
C SER A 61 7.31 9.02 -36.05
N ASP A 62 6.00 8.92 -35.81
CA ASP A 62 4.92 9.51 -36.62
C ASP A 62 4.15 10.62 -35.87
N VAL A 63 4.70 11.15 -34.78
CA VAL A 63 4.08 12.20 -33.96
C VAL A 63 4.97 13.44 -33.95
N ILE A 64 4.35 14.59 -34.22
CA ILE A 64 5.01 15.90 -34.11
C ILE A 64 4.83 16.39 -32.67
N PRO A 65 5.91 16.68 -31.93
CA PRO A 65 5.79 17.22 -30.58
C PRO A 65 5.18 18.63 -30.61
N PRO A 66 4.34 19.01 -29.63
CA PRO A 66 3.75 20.35 -29.61
C PRO A 66 4.85 21.40 -29.43
N ALA A 67 4.66 22.56 -30.06
CA ALA A 67 5.64 23.64 -30.01
C ALA A 67 5.97 24.06 -28.56
N ASN A 68 7.21 24.51 -28.36
CA ASN A 68 7.70 25.05 -27.09
C ASN A 68 7.57 24.10 -25.88
N TYR A 69 7.52 22.78 -26.09
CA TYR A 69 7.36 21.80 -25.01
C TYR A 69 8.45 21.92 -23.94
N GLN A 70 9.69 22.26 -24.31
CA GLN A 70 10.79 22.39 -23.36
C GLN A 70 10.49 23.46 -22.30
N LYS A 71 10.00 24.63 -22.74
CA LYS A 71 9.63 25.73 -21.85
C LYS A 71 8.40 25.37 -21.02
N ARG A 72 7.31 24.95 -21.67
CA ARG A 72 6.03 24.64 -20.99
C ARG A 72 6.22 23.56 -19.92
N LEU A 73 6.90 22.46 -20.25
CA LEU A 73 7.15 21.38 -19.30
C LEU A 73 8.12 21.80 -18.20
N SER A 74 9.13 22.62 -18.48
CA SER A 74 10.03 23.12 -17.43
C SER A 74 9.27 23.96 -16.39
N GLU A 75 8.44 24.90 -16.83
CA GLU A 75 7.62 25.74 -15.94
C GLU A 75 6.68 24.88 -15.08
N LEU A 76 6.04 23.88 -15.68
CA LEU A 76 5.13 22.96 -14.97
C LEU A 76 5.85 22.06 -13.96
N LEU A 77 7.01 21.52 -14.31
CA LEU A 77 7.77 20.64 -13.44
C LEU A 77 8.40 21.41 -12.27
N LEU A 78 8.86 22.64 -12.50
CA LEU A 78 9.34 23.52 -11.43
C LEU A 78 8.21 23.94 -10.49
N TRP A 79 7.03 24.24 -11.03
CA TRP A 79 5.84 24.49 -10.22
C TRP A 79 5.48 23.27 -9.37
N GLY A 80 5.43 22.07 -9.99
CA GLY A 80 5.15 20.82 -9.30
C GLY A 80 6.18 20.51 -8.22
N GLN A 81 7.46 20.70 -8.50
CA GLN A 81 8.55 20.53 -7.53
C GLN A 81 8.37 21.45 -6.32
N ASN A 82 7.98 22.71 -6.53
CA ASN A 82 7.70 23.63 -5.43
C ASN A 82 6.44 23.22 -4.65
N TRP A 83 5.38 22.79 -5.33
CA TRP A 83 4.17 22.30 -4.68
C TRP A 83 4.46 21.09 -3.77
N TYR A 84 5.20 20.08 -4.25
CA TYR A 84 5.64 18.96 -3.40
C TYR A 84 6.48 19.44 -2.21
N LYS A 85 7.35 20.44 -2.40
CA LYS A 85 8.15 21.03 -1.32
C LYS A 85 7.28 21.64 -0.22
N GLU A 86 6.25 22.38 -0.60
CA GLU A 86 5.29 22.98 0.32
C GLU A 86 4.49 21.92 1.06
N GLN A 87 3.98 20.90 0.35
CA GLN A 87 3.25 19.79 0.96
C GLN A 87 4.11 19.00 1.96
N MET A 88 5.37 18.74 1.62
CA MET A 88 6.34 18.12 2.53
C MET A 88 6.56 18.98 3.79
N ALA A 89 6.74 20.29 3.64
CA ALA A 89 6.93 21.20 4.77
C ALA A 89 5.69 21.25 5.69
N LEU A 90 4.49 21.30 5.13
CA LEU A 90 3.23 21.28 5.88
C LEU A 90 3.03 20.00 6.70
N ASN A 91 3.63 18.89 6.26
CA ASN A 91 3.61 17.59 6.96
C ASN A 91 4.86 17.35 7.84
N GLY A 92 5.63 18.40 8.17
CA GLY A 92 6.76 18.30 9.09
C GLY A 92 8.07 17.81 8.47
N TYR A 93 8.18 17.81 7.13
CA TYR A 93 9.38 17.45 6.38
C TYR A 93 9.92 18.64 5.57
N PRO A 94 10.38 19.72 6.22
CA PRO A 94 10.84 20.91 5.50
C PRO A 94 12.07 20.59 4.63
N ASN A 95 12.27 21.42 3.61
CA ASN A 95 13.43 21.36 2.71
C ASN A 95 13.55 20.07 1.88
N LYS A 96 12.46 19.32 1.69
CA LYS A 96 12.42 18.11 0.87
C LYS A 96 11.50 18.29 -0.33
N THR A 97 11.99 17.88 -1.50
CA THR A 97 11.25 17.78 -2.77
C THR A 97 12.04 16.86 -3.70
N PHE A 98 11.50 16.41 -4.82
CA PHE A 98 12.26 15.59 -5.77
C PHE A 98 13.35 16.39 -6.49
N GLY A 99 14.48 15.75 -6.80
CA GLY A 99 15.59 16.35 -7.54
C GLY A 99 15.31 16.50 -9.04
N LEU A 100 15.79 17.61 -9.61
CA LEU A 100 15.78 17.87 -11.05
C LEU A 100 17.15 18.39 -11.50
N TYR A 101 17.55 18.01 -12.71
CA TYR A 101 18.62 18.72 -13.42
C TYR A 101 18.06 20.00 -14.03
N THR A 102 18.66 21.15 -13.69
CA THR A 102 18.21 22.46 -14.16
C THR A 102 19.37 23.29 -14.70
N ASN A 103 19.06 24.26 -15.56
CA ASN A 103 20.02 25.29 -15.94
C ASN A 103 20.41 26.16 -14.72
N ALA A 104 21.47 26.97 -14.83
CA ALA A 104 21.94 27.79 -13.71
C ALA A 104 20.88 28.76 -13.16
N ALA A 105 19.99 29.26 -14.01
CA ALA A 105 18.90 30.15 -13.63
C ALA A 105 17.70 29.44 -12.97
N LYS A 106 17.68 28.09 -12.95
CA LYS A 106 16.55 27.26 -12.50
C LYS A 106 15.23 27.57 -13.21
N THR A 107 15.30 27.86 -14.50
CA THR A 107 14.14 28.12 -15.37
C THR A 107 13.89 26.99 -16.35
N ASP A 108 14.92 26.21 -16.68
CA ASP A 108 14.84 25.09 -17.63
C ASP A 108 15.20 23.78 -16.96
N VAL A 109 14.37 22.76 -17.17
CA VAL A 109 14.60 21.38 -16.74
C VAL A 109 15.23 20.59 -17.88
N ARG A 110 16.22 19.75 -17.56
CA ARG A 110 16.82 18.86 -18.56
C ARG A 110 15.82 17.80 -19.01
N LEU A 111 15.30 17.94 -20.24
CA LEU A 111 14.52 16.90 -20.89
C LEU A 111 15.42 15.94 -21.66
N ILE A 112 15.30 14.65 -21.37
CA ILE A 112 15.96 13.57 -22.10
C ILE A 112 15.06 13.20 -23.27
N VAL A 113 15.34 13.76 -24.44
CA VAL A 113 14.52 13.57 -25.63
C VAL A 113 14.89 12.26 -26.32
N ILE A 114 13.92 11.37 -26.48
CA ILE A 114 14.10 10.06 -27.13
C ILE A 114 13.10 9.95 -28.27
N ASN A 115 13.62 9.79 -29.49
CA ASN A 115 12.80 9.50 -30.66
C ASN A 115 12.56 7.98 -30.73
N GLY A 116 11.31 7.58 -30.58
CA GLY A 116 10.88 6.20 -30.70
C GLY A 116 11.07 5.68 -32.13
N THR A 117 11.41 4.40 -32.23
CA THR A 117 11.68 3.72 -33.51
C THR A 117 10.41 3.29 -34.25
N LYS A 118 9.25 3.32 -33.59
CA LYS A 118 7.95 2.89 -34.12
C LYS A 118 6.94 4.04 -34.11
N GLY A 119 5.82 3.86 -34.82
CA GLY A 119 4.68 4.78 -34.76
C GLY A 119 3.83 4.60 -33.50
N LYS A 120 3.02 5.62 -33.18
CA LYS A 120 2.19 5.74 -31.96
C LYS A 120 1.26 4.56 -31.69
N ALA A 121 0.87 3.81 -32.73
CA ALA A 121 0.10 2.57 -32.58
C ALA A 121 0.82 1.49 -31.74
N ASN A 122 2.16 1.55 -31.63
CA ASN A 122 2.95 0.61 -30.82
C ASN A 122 3.16 1.11 -29.37
N TYR A 123 2.72 2.32 -29.07
CA TYR A 123 2.93 2.99 -27.79
C TYR A 123 1.58 3.47 -27.23
N GLN A 124 0.52 2.68 -27.40
CA GLN A 124 -0.80 3.01 -26.89
C GLN A 124 -0.90 2.77 -25.37
N TYR A 125 -1.89 3.40 -24.75
CA TYR A 125 -2.19 3.25 -23.33
C TYR A 125 -2.26 1.77 -22.90
N ASN A 126 -2.99 0.97 -23.68
CA ASN A 126 -3.05 -0.47 -23.50
C ASN A 126 -1.88 -1.14 -24.22
N GLY A 127 -0.99 -1.80 -23.47
CA GLY A 127 0.08 -2.64 -24.00
C GLY A 127 1.30 -1.90 -24.55
N GLY A 128 1.28 -0.57 -24.68
CA GLY A 128 2.40 0.20 -25.25
C GLY A 128 3.54 0.52 -24.27
N ALA A 129 3.29 0.57 -22.96
CA ALA A 129 4.30 0.96 -21.97
C ALA A 129 5.54 0.04 -22.00
N GLY A 130 5.37 -1.27 -22.24
CA GLY A 130 6.51 -2.19 -22.36
C GLY A 130 7.44 -1.85 -23.52
N ASN A 131 6.89 -1.42 -24.66
CA ASN A 131 7.67 -0.99 -25.82
C ASN A 131 8.44 0.31 -25.51
N VAL A 132 7.77 1.30 -24.90
CA VAL A 132 8.40 2.56 -24.50
C VAL A 132 9.55 2.30 -23.51
N MET A 133 9.32 1.48 -22.49
CA MET A 133 10.35 1.14 -21.50
C MET A 133 11.53 0.39 -22.11
N SER A 134 11.31 -0.49 -23.09
CA SER A 134 12.39 -1.20 -23.79
C SER A 134 13.34 -0.24 -24.51
N GLU A 135 12.80 0.77 -25.19
CA GLU A 135 13.59 1.78 -25.90
C GLU A 135 14.30 2.74 -24.93
N ILE A 136 13.63 3.16 -23.85
CA ILE A 136 14.24 3.96 -22.78
C ILE A 136 15.42 3.22 -22.13
N ASN A 137 15.23 1.93 -21.79
CA ASN A 137 16.28 1.13 -21.17
C ASN A 137 17.48 0.95 -22.12
N SER A 138 17.22 0.77 -23.41
CA SER A 138 18.27 0.70 -24.44
C SER A 138 19.02 2.04 -24.55
N TYR A 139 18.27 3.15 -24.54
CA TYR A 139 18.85 4.50 -24.58
C TYR A 139 19.73 4.78 -23.36
N PHE A 140 19.29 4.44 -22.14
CA PHE A 140 20.10 4.61 -20.94
C PHE A 140 21.30 3.66 -20.87
N SER A 141 21.20 2.47 -21.47
CA SER A 141 22.35 1.57 -21.59
C SER A 141 23.44 2.17 -22.47
N ALA A 142 23.05 2.87 -23.55
CA ALA A 142 23.97 3.59 -24.43
C ALA A 142 24.44 4.94 -23.83
N ASN A 143 23.63 5.56 -22.97
CA ASN A 143 23.88 6.89 -22.40
C ASN A 143 23.78 6.88 -20.86
N PRO A 144 24.63 6.11 -20.15
CA PRO A 144 24.48 5.90 -18.70
C PRO A 144 24.63 7.18 -17.88
N SER A 145 25.37 8.18 -18.38
CA SER A 145 25.57 9.48 -17.71
C SER A 145 24.30 10.33 -17.61
N LEU A 146 23.28 10.04 -18.42
CA LEU A 146 22.00 10.77 -18.39
C LEU A 146 21.06 10.26 -17.30
N LYS A 147 21.28 9.04 -16.79
CA LYS A 147 20.50 8.44 -15.72
C LYS A 147 21.15 8.72 -14.37
N SER A 148 20.43 9.41 -13.47
CA SER A 148 20.97 9.78 -12.16
C SER A 148 20.19 9.21 -10.98
N GLY A 149 18.97 8.74 -11.19
CA GLY A 149 18.15 8.05 -10.18
C GLY A 149 17.37 6.89 -10.80
N ASP A 150 16.63 6.18 -9.95
CA ASP A 150 15.79 5.05 -10.34
C ASP A 150 14.38 5.47 -10.81
N HIS A 151 14.06 6.76 -10.67
CA HIS A 151 12.74 7.31 -10.92
C HIS A 151 12.65 7.99 -12.28
N ASN A 152 11.60 7.68 -13.05
CA ASN A 152 11.40 8.21 -14.40
C ASN A 152 10.02 8.85 -14.55
N LEU A 153 9.98 10.07 -15.07
CA LEU A 153 8.75 10.68 -15.59
C LEU A 153 8.83 10.66 -17.11
N ILE A 154 7.91 9.95 -17.76
CA ILE A 154 7.90 9.74 -19.20
C ILE A 154 6.72 10.50 -19.78
N ILE A 155 7.01 11.55 -20.55
CA ILE A 155 6.02 12.42 -21.15
C ILE A 155 5.98 12.14 -22.65
N ILE A 156 4.79 11.83 -23.16
CA ILE A 156 4.57 11.49 -24.57
C ILE A 156 3.58 12.49 -25.18
N PRO A 157 3.85 13.08 -26.36
CA PRO A 157 2.87 13.92 -27.04
C PRO A 157 1.52 13.21 -27.24
N SER A 158 0.43 13.93 -27.06
CA SER A 158 -0.92 13.43 -27.34
C SER A 158 -1.04 12.99 -28.81
N TYR A 159 -1.74 11.89 -29.03
CA TYR A 159 -1.91 11.31 -30.37
C TYR A 159 -3.03 11.97 -31.17
N PHE A 160 -3.96 12.64 -30.48
CA PHE A 160 -5.10 13.32 -31.07
C PHE A 160 -5.70 14.38 -30.13
N MET A 161 -6.43 15.32 -30.73
CA MET A 161 -7.21 16.34 -30.03
C MET A 161 -8.70 16.09 -30.31
N LYS A 162 -9.54 16.33 -29.30
CA LYS A 162 -10.99 16.34 -29.43
C LYS A 162 -11.45 17.64 -30.12
N ALA A 163 -12.71 17.66 -30.55
CA ALA A 163 -13.31 18.82 -31.22
C ALA A 163 -13.36 20.09 -30.35
N ASP A 164 -13.34 19.93 -29.02
CA ASP A 164 -13.34 21.03 -28.04
C ASP A 164 -11.93 21.60 -27.77
N GLY A 165 -10.90 21.12 -28.49
CA GLY A 165 -9.51 21.57 -28.33
C GLY A 165 -8.77 20.90 -27.17
N THR A 166 -9.37 19.94 -26.46
CA THR A 166 -8.70 19.19 -25.39
C THR A 166 -8.06 17.90 -25.91
N PRO A 167 -6.98 17.38 -25.30
CA PRO A 167 -6.37 16.14 -25.78
C PRO A 167 -7.27 14.94 -25.46
N GLY A 168 -7.17 13.91 -26.31
CA GLY A 168 -7.74 12.61 -26.04
C GLY A 168 -6.80 11.74 -25.20
N GLY A 169 -7.40 10.83 -24.41
CA GLY A 169 -6.67 9.83 -23.63
C GLY A 169 -7.27 8.44 -23.75
N GLY A 170 -6.98 7.58 -22.77
CA GLY A 170 -7.47 6.20 -22.72
C GLY A 170 -6.88 5.34 -23.85
N SER A 171 -7.63 4.32 -24.30
CA SER A 171 -7.15 3.28 -25.22
C SER A 171 -6.48 3.78 -26.51
N PHE A 172 -6.80 5.00 -26.96
CA PHE A 172 -6.27 5.60 -28.19
C PHE A 172 -5.12 6.60 -27.95
N GLY A 173 -4.84 6.94 -26.70
CA GLY A 173 -3.76 7.85 -26.30
C GLY A 173 -2.49 7.11 -25.89
N PRO A 174 -1.44 7.85 -25.47
CA PRO A 174 -0.25 7.26 -24.85
C PRO A 174 -0.56 6.67 -23.46
N PRO A 175 0.34 5.83 -22.90
CA PRO A 175 0.33 5.47 -21.48
C PRO A 175 0.16 6.68 -20.56
N PHE A 176 -0.66 6.51 -19.51
CA PHE A 176 -0.92 7.52 -18.50
C PHE A 176 -1.23 6.82 -17.18
N TYR A 177 -0.18 6.40 -16.47
CA TYR A 177 -0.26 5.64 -15.23
C TYR A 177 1.13 5.52 -14.56
N GLY A 178 1.15 5.24 -13.27
CA GLY A 178 2.31 4.71 -12.56
C GLY A 178 2.70 3.29 -13.02
N ASN A 179 4.00 3.00 -13.05
CA ASN A 179 4.57 1.69 -13.35
C ASN A 179 5.89 1.48 -12.57
N GLY A 180 5.78 0.97 -11.35
CA GLY A 180 6.90 0.89 -10.42
C GLY A 180 7.45 2.28 -10.12
N LYS A 181 8.76 2.49 -10.29
CA LYS A 181 9.41 3.81 -10.12
C LYS A 181 9.34 4.69 -11.38
N SER A 182 8.62 4.25 -12.41
CA SER A 182 8.37 5.05 -13.61
C SER A 182 6.91 5.49 -13.61
N CYS A 183 6.61 6.59 -14.27
CA CYS A 183 5.25 6.99 -14.57
C CYS A 183 5.16 7.58 -15.97
N PHE A 184 3.95 7.52 -16.52
CA PHE A 184 3.65 8.07 -17.84
C PHE A 184 2.66 9.22 -17.72
N ALA A 185 2.92 10.28 -18.47
CA ALA A 185 2.03 11.41 -18.65
C ALA A 185 2.01 11.82 -20.13
N LEU A 186 1.14 12.76 -20.49
CA LEU A 186 1.06 13.27 -21.85
C LEU A 186 1.36 14.76 -21.94
N ASP A 187 1.72 15.22 -23.14
CA ASP A 187 1.89 16.63 -23.50
C ASP A 187 0.93 17.02 -24.64
N TYR A 188 0.41 18.25 -24.60
CA TYR A 188 -0.35 18.87 -25.67
C TYR A 188 -0.11 20.38 -25.64
N LEU A 189 -0.47 21.09 -26.72
CA LEU A 189 -0.07 22.49 -26.92
C LEU A 189 -0.49 23.42 -25.77
N ASP A 190 -1.69 23.24 -25.22
CA ASP A 190 -2.24 24.03 -24.11
C ASP A 190 -2.04 23.39 -22.73
N LEU A 191 -1.15 22.38 -22.62
CA LEU A 191 -0.58 22.01 -21.32
C LEU A 191 0.45 23.08 -20.94
N ASP A 192 -0.06 24.19 -20.41
CA ASP A 192 0.68 25.43 -20.20
C ASP A 192 0.22 26.09 -18.89
N ILE A 193 1.19 26.54 -18.10
CA ILE A 193 0.96 27.11 -16.76
C ILE A 193 0.00 28.31 -16.79
N LYS A 194 -0.17 28.99 -17.94
CA LYS A 194 -1.15 30.08 -18.13
C LYS A 194 -2.60 29.64 -17.90
N HIS A 195 -2.88 28.34 -17.85
CA HIS A 195 -4.21 27.78 -17.59
C HIS A 195 -4.45 27.38 -16.14
N LEU A 196 -3.44 27.49 -15.27
CA LEU A 196 -3.56 27.26 -13.84
C LEU A 196 -4.65 28.18 -13.24
N GLY A 197 -5.54 27.61 -12.43
CA GLY A 197 -6.62 28.33 -11.74
C GLY A 197 -7.85 28.66 -12.61
N LYS A 198 -7.82 28.38 -13.92
CA LYS A 198 -8.93 28.71 -14.82
C LYS A 198 -10.04 27.64 -14.77
N SER A 199 -11.28 28.10 -14.95
CA SER A 199 -12.48 27.25 -15.00
C SER A 199 -13.12 27.13 -16.39
N ASP A 200 -12.50 27.72 -17.42
CA ASP A 200 -12.89 27.55 -18.81
C ASP A 200 -12.51 26.15 -19.34
N VAL A 201 -12.86 25.84 -20.59
CA VAL A 201 -12.60 24.52 -21.19
C VAL A 201 -11.13 24.12 -21.09
N LEU A 202 -10.21 25.05 -21.38
CA LEU A 202 -8.77 24.79 -21.35
C LEU A 202 -8.22 24.70 -19.93
N GLY A 203 -8.72 25.50 -18.99
CA GLY A 203 -8.39 25.42 -17.57
C GLY A 203 -8.84 24.10 -16.93
N ASN A 204 -10.05 23.64 -17.25
CA ASN A 204 -10.54 22.35 -16.79
C ASN A 204 -9.72 21.19 -17.37
N ALA A 205 -9.37 21.24 -18.66
CA ALA A 205 -8.49 20.26 -19.27
C ALA A 205 -7.08 20.29 -18.64
N PHE A 206 -6.53 21.48 -18.42
CA PHE A 206 -5.25 21.67 -17.77
C PHE A 206 -5.23 21.03 -16.38
N SER A 207 -6.24 21.28 -15.54
CA SER A 207 -6.30 20.68 -14.21
C SER A 207 -6.34 19.15 -14.28
N VAL A 208 -7.11 18.55 -15.18
CA VAL A 208 -7.16 17.09 -15.38
C VAL A 208 -5.80 16.52 -15.80
N TRP A 209 -5.14 17.13 -16.79
CA TRP A 209 -3.93 16.55 -17.36
C TRP A 209 -2.66 16.88 -16.59
N PHE A 210 -2.54 18.10 -16.07
CA PHE A 210 -1.44 18.48 -15.20
C PHE A 210 -1.60 17.88 -13.80
N GLY A 211 -2.80 17.93 -13.22
CA GLY A 211 -3.11 17.25 -11.97
C GLY A 211 -2.93 15.74 -12.09
N GLY A 212 -3.35 15.15 -13.22
CA GLY A 212 -3.03 13.76 -13.57
C GLY A 212 -1.52 13.51 -13.65
N LEU A 213 -0.74 14.34 -14.35
CA LEU A 213 0.72 14.20 -14.41
C LEU A 213 1.34 14.17 -13.01
N ILE A 214 0.90 15.07 -12.12
CA ILE A 214 1.40 15.15 -10.75
C ILE A 214 0.95 13.93 -9.91
N HIS A 215 -0.27 13.43 -10.10
CA HIS A 215 -0.75 12.18 -9.49
C HIS A 215 0.06 10.97 -9.95
N GLU A 216 0.26 10.80 -11.26
CA GLU A 216 1.05 9.70 -11.81
C GLU A 216 2.52 9.79 -11.39
N LEU A 217 3.06 11.01 -11.30
CA LEU A 217 4.36 11.24 -10.68
C LEU A 217 4.37 10.75 -9.23
N GLY A 218 3.33 11.01 -8.44
CA GLY A 218 3.15 10.43 -7.11
C GLY A 218 3.35 8.91 -7.10
N HIS A 219 2.70 8.17 -8.00
CA HIS A 219 2.92 6.74 -8.15
C HIS A 219 4.37 6.39 -8.52
N GLY A 220 4.95 7.10 -9.49
CA GLY A 220 6.35 6.98 -9.85
C GLY A 220 7.31 7.27 -8.68
N LEU A 221 6.85 7.97 -7.64
CA LEU A 221 7.57 8.28 -6.40
C LEU A 221 7.25 7.31 -5.24
N ASN A 222 6.67 6.15 -5.54
CA ASN A 222 6.27 5.09 -4.62
C ASN A 222 4.99 5.38 -3.81
N LEU A 223 4.19 6.37 -4.20
CA LEU A 223 2.91 6.64 -3.52
C LEU A 223 1.83 5.65 -3.98
N ALA A 224 1.09 5.12 -3.02
CA ALA A 224 -0.14 4.35 -3.26
C ALA A 224 -1.35 5.29 -3.23
N HIS A 225 -2.49 4.82 -3.73
CA HIS A 225 -3.74 5.56 -3.54
C HIS A 225 -4.09 5.68 -2.06
N ASN A 226 -4.79 6.75 -1.72
CA ASN A 226 -5.36 6.99 -0.40
C ASN A 226 -6.34 8.15 -0.46
N CYS A 227 -7.24 8.23 0.52
CA CYS A 227 -8.18 9.33 0.69
C CYS A 227 -7.90 10.17 1.94
N GLN A 228 -8.38 11.41 1.87
CA GLN A 228 -8.41 12.31 3.01
C GLN A 228 -9.32 11.79 4.12
N LYS A 229 -8.98 12.12 5.37
CA LYS A 229 -9.89 11.90 6.52
C LYS A 229 -11.17 12.74 6.38
N VAL A 230 -12.23 12.37 7.10
CA VAL A 230 -13.48 13.14 7.14
C VAL A 230 -13.25 14.60 7.53
N SER A 231 -12.44 14.85 8.57
CA SER A 231 -12.11 16.22 8.99
C SER A 231 -11.33 17.00 7.93
N GLU A 232 -10.38 16.35 7.24
CA GLU A 232 -9.58 16.96 6.18
C GLU A 232 -10.43 17.30 4.95
N ASN A 233 -11.41 16.45 4.60
CA ASN A 233 -12.36 16.72 3.52
C ASN A 233 -13.26 17.93 3.82
N ASN A 234 -13.57 18.16 5.10
CA ASN A 234 -14.40 19.27 5.54
C ASN A 234 -13.61 20.56 5.76
N ASP A 235 -12.28 20.51 5.72
CA ASP A 235 -11.41 21.67 5.82
C ASP A 235 -11.40 22.42 4.47
N PRO A 236 -11.94 23.65 4.40
CA PRO A 236 -12.00 24.43 3.16
C PRO A 236 -10.61 24.80 2.63
N LEU A 237 -9.53 24.63 3.41
CA LEU A 237 -8.16 24.94 3.03
C LEU A 237 -7.35 23.71 2.57
N LYS A 238 -7.82 22.48 2.82
CA LYS A 238 -7.12 21.24 2.44
C LYS A 238 -7.70 20.59 1.18
N GLY A 239 -9.03 20.51 1.10
CA GLY A 239 -9.73 19.91 -0.05
C GLY A 239 -9.40 18.43 -0.22
N MET A 240 -8.92 18.04 -1.39
CA MET A 240 -8.84 16.62 -1.80
C MET A 240 -7.39 16.08 -1.78
N SER A 241 -7.20 14.84 -1.32
CA SER A 241 -5.88 14.18 -1.43
C SER A 241 -5.49 14.02 -2.89
N LEU A 242 -4.24 14.34 -3.24
CA LEU A 242 -3.69 14.15 -4.59
C LEU A 242 -3.88 12.70 -5.04
N MET A 243 -3.56 11.75 -4.15
CA MET A 243 -3.58 10.31 -4.42
C MET A 243 -4.98 9.70 -4.29
N TYR A 244 -6.03 10.52 -4.19
CA TYR A 244 -7.42 10.13 -4.41
C TYR A 244 -7.87 10.65 -5.79
N ALA A 245 -8.83 11.59 -5.82
CA ALA A 245 -9.28 12.30 -7.01
C ALA A 245 -8.69 13.73 -7.11
N GLY A 246 -7.59 13.98 -6.38
CA GLY A 246 -6.91 15.27 -6.39
C GLY A 246 -6.28 15.62 -7.75
N ASN A 247 -6.10 14.63 -8.63
CA ASN A 247 -5.74 14.84 -10.02
C ASN A 247 -6.72 15.76 -10.77
N GLY A 248 -8.00 15.81 -10.38
CA GLY A 248 -9.01 16.70 -10.97
C GLY A 248 -9.17 18.05 -10.27
N THR A 249 -8.47 18.26 -9.14
CA THR A 249 -8.58 19.49 -8.33
C THR A 249 -7.29 20.30 -8.30
N LEU A 250 -6.13 19.68 -8.56
CA LEU A 250 -4.84 20.34 -8.50
C LEU A 250 -4.81 21.58 -9.41
N GLY A 251 -4.43 22.70 -8.81
CA GLY A 251 -4.35 23.97 -9.51
C GLY A 251 -5.70 24.64 -9.78
N LYS A 252 -6.82 24.12 -9.25
CA LYS A 252 -8.16 24.69 -9.37
C LYS A 252 -8.84 24.90 -8.02
N SER A 253 -8.70 23.94 -7.11
CA SER A 253 -9.17 24.01 -5.73
C SER A 253 -8.11 23.40 -4.81
N PRO A 254 -8.24 23.54 -3.47
CA PRO A 254 -7.27 22.94 -2.56
C PRO A 254 -7.06 21.45 -2.80
N THR A 255 -5.79 21.07 -2.91
CA THR A 255 -5.31 19.70 -3.11
C THR A 255 -4.06 19.54 -2.27
N PHE A 256 -3.90 18.38 -1.62
CA PHE A 256 -2.81 18.16 -0.68
C PHE A 256 -2.22 16.75 -0.74
N LEU A 257 -1.05 16.55 -0.11
CA LEU A 257 -0.51 15.21 0.18
C LEU A 257 -0.81 14.83 1.63
N THR A 258 -1.20 13.59 1.85
CA THR A 258 -1.42 13.08 3.21
C THR A 258 -0.10 12.95 3.98
N ALA A 259 -0.20 12.80 5.30
CA ALA A 259 0.97 12.51 6.13
C ALA A 259 1.67 11.21 5.70
N ALA A 260 0.89 10.20 5.29
CA ALA A 260 1.43 8.95 4.79
C ALA A 260 2.22 9.13 3.49
N ASP A 261 1.70 9.93 2.54
CA ASP A 261 2.44 10.27 1.32
C ASP A 261 3.78 10.94 1.64
N CYS A 262 3.76 11.96 2.50
CA CYS A 262 4.96 12.72 2.83
C CYS A 262 5.99 11.86 3.60
N ALA A 263 5.55 10.90 4.41
CA ALA A 263 6.41 9.93 5.08
C ALA A 263 7.13 9.01 4.09
N ILE A 264 6.44 8.55 3.04
CA ILE A 264 7.04 7.76 1.95
C ILE A 264 8.06 8.62 1.18
N LEU A 265 7.66 9.83 0.79
CA LEU A 265 8.54 10.75 0.06
C LEU A 265 9.77 11.14 0.88
N ASN A 266 9.66 11.25 2.20
CA ASN A 266 10.81 11.53 3.06
C ASN A 266 11.93 10.47 2.91
N ALA A 267 11.57 9.21 2.69
CA ALA A 267 12.49 8.10 2.47
C ALA A 267 12.74 7.79 0.98
N ASN A 268 12.14 8.54 0.05
CA ASN A 268 12.33 8.34 -1.38
C ASN A 268 13.72 8.81 -1.83
N GLN A 269 14.35 8.04 -2.72
CA GLN A 269 15.72 8.28 -3.22
C GLN A 269 15.94 9.71 -3.73
N ILE A 270 15.01 10.26 -4.52
CA ILE A 270 15.23 11.56 -5.18
C ILE A 270 14.78 12.76 -4.32
N PHE A 271 14.23 12.50 -3.13
CA PHE A 271 13.86 13.53 -2.14
C PHE A 271 14.97 13.85 -1.14
N ASN A 272 16.10 13.16 -1.26
CA ASN A 272 17.23 13.26 -0.34
C ASN A 272 18.49 13.77 -1.06
N THR A 273 19.30 14.53 -0.34
CA THR A 273 20.57 15.07 -0.83
C THR A 273 21.77 14.22 -0.43
N ASP A 274 21.56 13.18 0.38
CA ASP A 274 22.59 12.22 0.73
C ASP A 274 22.98 11.32 -0.45
N THR A 275 24.00 10.49 -0.23
CA THR A 275 24.57 9.64 -1.27
C THR A 275 24.45 8.15 -0.97
N LYS A 276 23.58 7.76 -0.02
CA LYS A 276 23.45 6.36 0.42
C LYS A 276 22.79 5.48 -0.64
N VAL A 277 22.87 4.17 -0.44
CA VAL A 277 22.20 3.20 -1.32
C VAL A 277 20.73 3.12 -0.94
N TYR A 278 19.87 3.43 -1.91
CA TYR A 278 18.42 3.26 -1.80
C TYR A 278 17.98 1.93 -2.39
N TYR A 279 16.85 1.42 -1.89
CA TYR A 279 16.18 0.24 -2.43
C TYR A 279 17.01 -1.06 -2.43
N GLY A 280 18.10 -1.10 -1.66
CA GLY A 280 18.82 -2.33 -1.33
C GLY A 280 18.02 -3.23 -0.39
N SER A 281 18.45 -4.47 -0.20
CA SER A 281 17.75 -5.41 0.68
C SER A 281 17.65 -4.90 2.11
N VAL A 282 16.44 -4.96 2.68
CA VAL A 282 16.15 -4.73 4.11
C VAL A 282 15.11 -5.74 4.54
N ASN A 283 15.27 -6.31 5.73
CA ASN A 283 14.28 -7.18 6.35
C ASN A 283 13.69 -6.44 7.54
N THR A 284 12.41 -6.13 7.45
CA THR A 284 11.61 -5.61 8.56
C THR A 284 10.47 -6.59 8.79
N THR A 285 10.27 -7.01 10.03
CA THR A 285 9.26 -8.01 10.40
C THR A 285 8.46 -7.51 11.59
N LEU A 286 7.13 -7.55 11.49
CA LEU A 286 6.25 -7.33 12.62
C LEU A 286 6.35 -8.53 13.59
N ARG A 287 6.70 -8.27 14.85
CA ARG A 287 6.90 -9.30 15.88
C ARG A 287 5.71 -9.42 16.81
N LYS A 288 5.10 -8.30 17.17
CA LYS A 288 3.94 -8.27 18.06
C LYS A 288 3.00 -7.17 17.64
N ILE A 289 1.70 -7.43 17.72
CA ILE A 289 0.65 -6.44 17.46
C ILE A 289 -0.39 -6.52 18.57
N TYR A 290 -0.78 -5.36 19.07
CA TYR A 290 -1.90 -5.17 19.96
C TYR A 290 -2.85 -4.19 19.28
N ALA A 291 -4.09 -4.62 19.07
CA ALA A 291 -5.10 -3.79 18.45
C ALA A 291 -6.43 -3.95 19.18
N ARG A 292 -7.13 -2.83 19.39
CA ARG A 292 -8.46 -2.83 19.99
C ARG A 292 -9.24 -1.58 19.58
N TYR A 293 -10.56 -1.65 19.74
CA TYR A 293 -11.37 -0.45 19.85
C TYR A 293 -11.38 0.04 21.30
N ASP A 294 -11.11 1.32 21.51
CA ASP A 294 -11.21 1.98 22.81
C ASP A 294 -12.45 2.87 22.83
N ALA A 295 -13.47 2.46 23.57
CA ALA A 295 -14.77 3.14 23.58
C ALA A 295 -14.72 4.54 24.20
N ALA A 296 -13.83 4.77 25.18
CA ALA A 296 -13.68 6.08 25.80
C ALA A 296 -13.02 7.09 24.84
N LYS A 297 -12.06 6.62 24.03
CA LYS A 297 -11.40 7.44 23.00
C LYS A 297 -12.12 7.43 21.66
N GLN A 298 -13.12 6.57 21.48
CA GLN A 298 -13.79 6.31 20.20
C GLN A 298 -12.80 6.06 19.05
N SER A 299 -11.75 5.29 19.34
CA SER A 299 -10.60 5.14 18.45
C SER A 299 -10.17 3.69 18.32
N ILE A 300 -9.72 3.31 17.14
CA ILE A 300 -8.92 2.10 16.96
C ILE A 300 -7.52 2.42 17.47
N ILE A 301 -7.09 1.67 18.48
CA ILE A 301 -5.76 1.81 19.09
C ILE A 301 -4.91 0.65 18.58
N VAL A 302 -3.76 0.96 17.99
CA VAL A 302 -2.83 -0.04 17.48
C VAL A 302 -1.43 0.25 18.00
N SER A 303 -0.78 -0.78 18.50
CA SER A 303 0.60 -0.73 18.95
C SER A 303 1.29 -2.06 18.71
N GLY A 304 2.61 -2.09 18.82
CA GLY A 304 3.31 -3.32 18.58
C GLY A 304 4.82 -3.16 18.60
N LYS A 305 5.47 -4.28 18.26
CA LYS A 305 6.91 -4.38 18.11
C LYS A 305 7.29 -4.94 16.75
N PHE A 306 8.39 -4.46 16.19
CA PHE A 306 8.98 -4.94 14.95
C PHE A 306 10.49 -5.17 15.13
N SER A 307 11.09 -5.98 14.26
CA SER A 307 12.54 -6.08 14.13
C SER A 307 12.95 -5.62 12.75
N THR A 308 14.08 -4.94 12.62
CA THR A 308 14.64 -4.57 11.31
C THR A 308 16.16 -4.67 11.32
N ASN A 309 16.76 -5.00 10.18
CA ASN A 309 18.20 -4.84 9.95
C ASN A 309 18.56 -3.49 9.26
N GLY A 310 17.56 -2.63 9.04
CA GLY A 310 17.71 -1.25 8.57
C GLY A 310 17.23 -0.25 9.62
N LYS A 311 16.70 0.89 9.17
CA LYS A 311 16.10 1.91 10.04
C LYS A 311 14.69 2.23 9.57
N VAL A 312 13.69 1.99 10.41
CA VAL A 312 12.30 2.43 10.15
C VAL A 312 12.16 3.91 10.53
N THR A 313 11.75 4.75 9.58
CA THR A 313 11.55 6.19 9.81
C THR A 313 10.12 6.54 10.21
N SER A 314 9.15 5.77 9.72
CA SER A 314 7.72 5.98 9.91
C SER A 314 6.96 4.66 9.83
N ILE A 315 5.83 4.59 10.54
CA ILE A 315 4.84 3.53 10.43
C ILE A 315 3.56 4.15 9.88
N LEU A 316 3.05 3.59 8.80
CA LEU A 316 1.84 4.07 8.14
C LEU A 316 0.69 3.11 8.41
N TYR A 317 -0.51 3.64 8.50
CA TYR A 317 -1.73 2.88 8.74
C TYR A 317 -2.74 3.28 7.68
N TYR A 318 -3.16 2.32 6.87
CA TYR A 318 -4.21 2.52 5.86
C TYR A 318 -5.43 1.74 6.33
N ASN A 319 -6.53 2.43 6.62
CA ASN A 319 -7.82 1.80 6.89
C ASN A 319 -8.63 1.82 5.60
N ASP A 320 -8.76 0.66 4.99
CA ASP A 320 -9.24 0.50 3.62
C ASP A 320 -10.59 -0.24 3.60
N PRO A 321 -11.72 0.48 3.40
CA PRO A 321 -13.05 -0.11 3.36
C PRO A 321 -13.37 -0.72 2.01
N ASN A 322 -13.88 -1.95 1.97
CA ASN A 322 -14.40 -2.55 0.74
C ASN A 322 -15.78 -1.97 0.36
N VAL A 323 -15.80 -0.87 -0.38
CA VAL A 323 -16.99 -0.19 -0.92
C VAL A 323 -16.88 -0.13 -2.44
N ASP A 324 -17.95 -0.49 -3.15
CA ASP A 324 -17.98 -0.49 -4.62
C ASP A 324 -16.83 -1.29 -5.26
N ASN A 325 -16.37 -2.33 -4.54
CA ASN A 325 -15.24 -3.20 -4.92
C ASN A 325 -13.87 -2.47 -4.98
N GLU A 326 -13.78 -1.29 -4.35
CA GLU A 326 -12.57 -0.60 -3.90
C GLU A 326 -12.39 -0.92 -2.41
N GLY A 327 -11.26 -1.47 -1.97
CA GLY A 327 -10.88 -1.58 -0.56
C GLY A 327 -10.11 -2.83 -0.13
N THR A 328 -10.15 -3.91 -0.92
CA THR A 328 -9.42 -5.14 -0.62
C THR A 328 -8.63 -5.64 -1.82
N GLY A 329 -7.36 -5.94 -1.62
CA GLY A 329 -6.45 -6.40 -2.67
C GLY A 329 -5.71 -5.28 -3.43
N VAL A 330 -5.06 -5.67 -4.52
CA VAL A 330 -4.14 -4.80 -5.28
C VAL A 330 -4.91 -3.78 -6.12
N ASN A 331 -4.48 -2.51 -6.09
CA ASN A 331 -5.08 -1.39 -6.83
C ASN A 331 -6.57 -1.17 -6.50
N ARG A 332 -6.90 -1.31 -5.22
CA ARG A 332 -8.25 -1.15 -4.67
C ARG A 332 -8.16 -0.39 -3.35
N ASP A 333 -7.42 0.72 -3.34
CA ASP A 333 -7.09 1.49 -2.12
C ASP A 333 -7.35 3.00 -2.28
N TYR A 334 -8.15 3.40 -3.28
CA TYR A 334 -8.53 4.80 -3.49
C TYR A 334 -9.21 5.42 -2.27
N ASN A 335 -10.04 4.66 -1.57
CA ASN A 335 -10.80 5.09 -0.41
C ASN A 335 -10.10 4.78 0.93
N ALA A 336 -8.82 4.39 0.92
CA ALA A 336 -8.07 4.10 2.13
C ALA A 336 -7.72 5.38 2.92
N THR A 337 -8.27 5.52 4.13
CA THR A 337 -7.94 6.65 5.02
C THR A 337 -6.64 6.38 5.77
N THR A 338 -5.72 7.35 5.81
CA THR A 338 -4.35 7.11 6.30
C THR A 338 -3.94 7.87 7.56
N TRP A 339 -3.05 7.24 8.34
CA TRP A 339 -2.33 7.82 9.47
C TRP A 339 -0.83 7.53 9.38
N GLU A 340 -0.06 8.33 10.09
CA GLU A 340 1.37 8.14 10.32
C GLU A 340 1.64 8.13 11.83
N SER A 341 2.56 7.26 12.27
CA SER A 341 3.28 7.42 13.54
C SER A 341 4.79 7.29 13.32
N LYS A 342 5.58 7.77 14.28
CA LYS A 342 7.02 7.54 14.33
C LYS A 342 7.33 6.27 15.12
N ALA A 343 8.45 5.64 14.80
CA ALA A 343 8.99 4.58 15.65
C ALA A 343 9.29 5.15 17.05
N ILE A 344 8.91 4.39 18.08
CA ILE A 344 9.18 4.65 19.48
C ILE A 344 10.41 3.82 19.86
N GLY A 345 11.49 4.50 20.22
CA GLY A 345 12.77 3.84 20.47
C GLY A 345 13.28 3.15 19.20
N VAL A 346 13.60 1.87 19.30
CA VAL A 346 14.23 1.08 18.23
C VAL A 346 13.28 0.12 17.52
N ASP A 347 12.21 -0.31 18.19
CA ASP A 347 11.41 -1.47 17.78
C ASP A 347 9.91 -1.31 17.98
N SER A 348 9.42 -0.19 18.50
CA SER A 348 8.04 -0.07 18.98
C SER A 348 7.25 1.00 18.21
N PHE A 349 5.92 0.90 18.22
CA PHE A 349 5.03 1.90 17.61
C PHE A 349 3.69 1.98 18.34
N TYR A 350 3.00 3.11 18.16
CA TYR A 350 1.67 3.37 18.71
C TYR A 350 0.92 4.36 17.81
N VAL A 351 -0.37 4.14 17.62
CA VAL A 351 -1.27 5.08 16.95
C VAL A 351 -2.67 5.02 17.56
N GLU A 352 -3.35 6.16 17.56
CA GLU A 352 -4.78 6.28 17.81
C GLU A 352 -5.44 6.75 16.53
N MET A 353 -6.45 6.01 16.06
CA MET A 353 -7.18 6.32 14.83
C MET A 353 -8.65 6.52 15.19
N PRO A 354 -9.09 7.78 15.38
CA PRO A 354 -10.48 8.08 15.70
C PRO A 354 -11.40 7.58 14.59
N ILE A 355 -12.43 6.81 14.96
CA ILE A 355 -13.33 6.24 13.94
C ILE A 355 -14.16 7.33 13.26
N ALA A 356 -14.31 8.51 13.89
CA ALA A 356 -14.97 9.67 13.29
C ALA A 356 -14.34 10.09 11.94
N GLU A 357 -13.05 9.80 11.75
CA GLU A 357 -12.31 10.13 10.53
C GLU A 357 -12.55 9.15 9.37
N LEU A 358 -13.19 8.01 9.62
CA LEU A 358 -13.51 6.99 8.61
C LEU A 358 -14.88 7.29 7.99
N GLN A 359 -14.97 7.36 6.65
CA GLN A 359 -16.23 7.65 5.97
C GLN A 359 -17.26 6.52 6.10
N TYR A 360 -16.83 5.26 5.97
CA TYR A 360 -17.73 4.10 5.82
C TYR A 360 -17.74 3.22 7.07
N LYS A 361 -18.93 2.95 7.64
CA LYS A 361 -19.06 2.19 8.90
C LYS A 361 -20.24 1.23 8.91
N THR A 362 -20.72 0.85 7.73
CA THR A 362 -21.88 -0.05 7.57
C THR A 362 -21.57 -1.41 8.17
N ASP A 363 -22.54 -2.03 8.84
CA ASP A 363 -22.35 -3.32 9.48
C ASP A 363 -21.92 -4.40 8.48
N GLY A 364 -20.93 -5.21 8.87
CA GLY A 364 -20.38 -6.28 8.05
C GLY A 364 -19.45 -5.82 6.92
N ILE A 365 -19.19 -4.50 6.76
CA ILE A 365 -18.26 -4.01 5.74
C ILE A 365 -16.86 -4.59 5.95
N PRO A 366 -16.26 -5.26 4.95
CA PRO A 366 -14.87 -5.71 5.07
C PRO A 366 -13.92 -4.52 5.08
N TYR A 367 -12.94 -4.55 5.99
CA TYR A 367 -11.85 -3.59 6.03
C TYR A 367 -10.49 -4.30 6.02
N GLU A 368 -9.52 -3.69 5.34
CA GLU A 368 -8.10 -3.96 5.52
C GLU A 368 -7.46 -2.82 6.34
N LEU A 369 -6.92 -3.14 7.51
CA LEU A 369 -5.91 -2.31 8.17
C LEU A 369 -4.53 -2.73 7.67
N LYS A 370 -3.90 -1.90 6.83
CA LYS A 370 -2.53 -2.12 6.35
C LYS A 370 -1.56 -1.34 7.24
N ILE A 371 -0.65 -2.04 7.91
CA ILE A 371 0.46 -1.45 8.68
C ILE A 371 1.72 -1.54 7.83
N LYS A 372 2.26 -0.37 7.44
CA LYS A 372 3.41 -0.28 6.54
C LYS A 372 4.61 0.31 7.27
N PHE A 373 5.74 -0.40 7.28
CA PHE A 373 7.01 0.09 7.83
C PHE A 373 7.84 0.75 6.73
N VAL A 374 8.05 2.07 6.83
CA VAL A 374 8.88 2.82 5.88
C VAL A 374 10.33 2.77 6.36
N ASN A 375 11.17 2.06 5.62
CA ASN A 375 12.62 2.03 5.88
C ASN A 375 13.29 3.26 5.28
N ASP A 376 14.35 3.73 5.90
CA ASP A 376 15.07 4.94 5.51
C ASP A 376 15.73 4.84 4.12
N ASN A 377 15.91 3.62 3.59
CA ASN A 377 16.37 3.34 2.23
C ASN A 377 15.23 3.31 1.19
N GLY A 378 14.01 3.65 1.59
CA GLY A 378 12.83 3.77 0.72
C GLY A 378 12.04 2.48 0.51
N ASN A 379 12.47 1.34 1.06
CA ASN A 379 11.66 0.12 1.02
C ASN A 379 10.54 0.15 2.06
N ILE A 380 9.39 -0.41 1.69
CA ILE A 380 8.21 -0.50 2.55
C ILE A 380 7.86 -1.97 2.77
N THR A 381 7.66 -2.36 4.03
CA THR A 381 7.10 -3.67 4.38
C THR A 381 5.67 -3.53 4.84
N GLU A 382 4.75 -4.27 4.25
CA GLU A 382 3.31 -4.21 4.54
C GLU A 382 2.84 -5.46 5.31
N ASN A 383 1.96 -5.23 6.28
CA ASN A 383 1.22 -6.27 7.00
C ASN A 383 -0.26 -5.91 6.94
N VAL A 384 -1.12 -6.85 6.56
CA VAL A 384 -2.55 -6.62 6.37
C VAL A 384 -3.36 -7.35 7.42
N PHE A 385 -4.26 -6.64 8.07
CA PHE A 385 -5.17 -7.16 9.09
C PHE A 385 -6.62 -6.90 8.67
N LEU A 386 -7.47 -7.90 8.82
CA LEU A 386 -8.88 -7.77 8.46
C LEU A 386 -9.71 -7.40 9.68
N TYR A 387 -10.66 -6.48 9.50
CA TYR A 387 -11.69 -6.19 10.48
C TYR A 387 -13.01 -5.80 9.80
N THR A 388 -14.04 -5.57 10.60
CA THR A 388 -15.35 -5.12 10.11
C THR A 388 -16.01 -4.16 11.10
N PHE A 389 -17.19 -3.65 10.77
CA PHE A 389 -18.02 -2.86 11.68
C PHE A 389 -19.26 -3.63 12.11
N ASN A 390 -19.74 -3.37 13.32
CA ASN A 390 -21.01 -3.84 13.83
C ASN A 390 -21.63 -2.75 14.74
N ALA A 391 -22.87 -2.36 14.46
CA ALA A 391 -23.52 -1.20 15.06
C ALA A 391 -22.63 0.07 15.03
N GLY A 392 -21.89 0.28 13.94
CA GLY A 392 -20.96 1.41 13.79
C GLY A 392 -19.69 1.35 14.66
N ILE A 393 -19.43 0.24 15.34
CA ILE A 393 -18.21 -0.01 16.14
C ILE A 393 -17.30 -0.99 15.39
N PRO A 394 -15.98 -0.72 15.27
CA PRO A 394 -15.06 -1.66 14.63
C PRO A 394 -14.84 -2.91 15.51
N VAL A 395 -14.97 -4.08 14.88
CA VAL A 395 -14.77 -5.40 15.48
C VAL A 395 -13.34 -5.86 15.20
N ILE A 396 -12.45 -5.64 16.17
CA ILE A 396 -11.02 -5.94 16.07
C ILE A 396 -10.73 -7.32 16.69
N GLU A 397 -10.38 -8.29 15.86
CA GLU A 397 -10.11 -9.70 16.24
C GLU A 397 -8.68 -10.14 15.91
N PHE A 398 -7.77 -9.18 15.73
CA PHE A 398 -6.35 -9.44 15.52
C PHE A 398 -5.51 -8.86 16.66
N GLY A 399 -4.45 -9.59 17.03
CA GLY A 399 -3.67 -9.30 18.23
C GLY A 399 -4.30 -9.89 19.51
N PRO A 400 -3.60 -9.80 20.66
CA PRO A 400 -4.14 -10.25 21.95
C PRO A 400 -5.37 -9.42 22.36
N LYS A 401 -6.31 -10.05 23.08
CA LYS A 401 -7.44 -9.34 23.68
C LYS A 401 -6.97 -8.37 24.76
N ALA A 402 -7.61 -7.21 24.85
CA ALA A 402 -7.22 -6.18 25.81
C ALA A 402 -7.41 -6.62 27.27
N SER A 403 -8.40 -7.49 27.51
CA SER A 403 -8.70 -8.09 28.82
C SER A 403 -7.97 -9.41 29.08
N GLN A 404 -6.99 -9.76 28.26
CA GLN A 404 -6.20 -10.98 28.43
C GLN A 404 -5.39 -10.91 29.72
N TYR A 405 -5.40 -12.00 30.48
CA TYR A 405 -4.67 -12.08 31.75
C TYR A 405 -3.17 -12.12 31.53
N ASN A 406 -2.42 -11.53 32.48
CA ASN A 406 -0.97 -11.74 32.52
C ASN A 406 -0.68 -13.18 32.95
N ASN A 407 -0.05 -13.95 32.06
CA ASN A 407 0.28 -15.36 32.26
C ASN A 407 1.74 -15.62 32.68
N SER A 408 2.53 -14.60 32.96
CA SER A 408 3.96 -14.75 33.33
C SER A 408 4.22 -15.59 34.59
N THR A 409 3.21 -15.75 35.46
CA THR A 409 3.29 -16.58 36.67
C THR A 409 2.62 -17.94 36.53
N TRP A 410 1.98 -18.21 35.40
CA TRP A 410 1.26 -19.46 35.15
C TRP A 410 2.25 -20.62 35.03
N SER A 411 1.77 -21.84 35.24
CA SER A 411 2.62 -23.02 35.12
C SER A 411 1.90 -24.20 34.50
N VAL A 412 2.62 -24.98 33.71
CA VAL A 412 2.16 -26.29 33.24
C VAL A 412 2.10 -27.27 34.41
N ILE A 413 0.96 -27.93 34.60
CA ILE A 413 0.74 -28.98 35.61
C ILE A 413 0.55 -30.37 35.01
N GLY A 414 0.42 -30.47 33.69
CA GLY A 414 0.34 -31.75 32.99
C GLY A 414 0.32 -31.56 31.47
N PHE A 415 0.77 -32.58 30.74
CA PHE A 415 0.72 -32.62 29.27
C PHE A 415 0.69 -34.07 28.77
N SER A 416 0.22 -34.30 27.54
CA SER A 416 0.18 -35.65 26.94
C SER A 416 1.55 -36.11 26.43
N SER A 417 2.23 -35.27 25.63
CA SER A 417 3.54 -35.53 25.05
C SER A 417 4.21 -34.23 24.63
N ASN A 418 5.54 -34.25 24.48
CA ASN A 418 6.33 -33.14 23.93
C ASN A 418 7.29 -33.68 22.86
N GLN A 419 7.45 -32.94 21.77
CA GLN A 419 8.58 -33.12 20.87
C GLN A 419 9.80 -32.38 21.44
N THR A 420 10.79 -33.12 21.93
CA THR A 420 12.06 -32.53 22.43
C THR A 420 13.29 -33.05 21.69
N SER A 421 13.10 -34.02 20.79
CA SER A 421 14.14 -34.54 19.92
C SER A 421 14.09 -33.80 18.59
N GLY A 422 15.05 -32.91 18.32
CA GLY A 422 15.12 -32.15 17.08
C GLY A 422 14.37 -30.81 17.10
N ASP A 423 13.37 -30.64 17.97
CA ASP A 423 12.64 -29.40 18.19
C ASP A 423 12.62 -29.03 19.68
N ASP A 424 12.46 -27.75 20.01
CA ASP A 424 12.13 -27.30 21.37
C ASP A 424 10.61 -27.20 21.54
N GLY A 425 9.90 -28.34 21.49
CA GLY A 425 8.43 -28.43 21.55
C GLY A 425 7.85 -28.62 22.95
N LYS A 426 8.46 -28.04 23.99
CA LYS A 426 8.06 -28.24 25.40
C LYS A 426 6.69 -27.61 25.70
N ALA A 427 5.90 -28.27 26.54
CA ALA A 427 4.58 -27.76 26.96
C ALA A 427 4.61 -26.36 27.59
N ILE A 428 5.70 -25.95 28.24
CA ILE A 428 5.83 -24.61 28.85
C ILE A 428 5.81 -23.48 27.83
N ASN A 429 6.19 -23.78 26.57
CA ASN A 429 6.24 -22.78 25.51
C ASN A 429 4.85 -22.25 25.15
N ILE A 430 3.77 -22.93 25.56
CA ILE A 430 2.40 -22.47 25.30
C ILE A 430 2.00 -21.23 26.13
N ILE A 431 2.83 -20.80 27.08
CA ILE A 431 2.58 -19.65 27.99
C ILE A 431 3.85 -18.81 28.21
N ASP A 432 4.74 -18.73 27.21
CA ASP A 432 6.03 -18.05 27.33
C ASP A 432 6.06 -16.63 26.70
N ASP A 433 4.93 -16.15 26.18
CA ASP A 433 4.76 -14.87 25.49
C ASP A 433 5.61 -14.75 24.19
N ASN A 434 6.00 -15.88 23.60
CA ASN A 434 6.79 -15.93 22.37
C ASN A 434 6.07 -16.74 21.28
N PHE A 435 5.49 -16.02 20.31
CA PHE A 435 4.80 -16.64 19.17
C PHE A 435 5.70 -17.40 18.18
N GLN A 436 7.01 -17.43 18.41
CA GLN A 436 7.99 -18.20 17.64
C GLN A 436 8.51 -19.45 18.36
N SER A 437 8.02 -19.71 19.57
CA SER A 437 8.15 -21.01 20.24
C SER A 437 6.76 -21.64 20.34
N SER A 438 6.73 -22.96 20.45
CA SER A 438 5.47 -23.66 20.63
C SER A 438 5.61 -24.94 21.41
N TRP A 439 4.51 -25.34 22.04
CA TRP A 439 4.32 -26.73 22.42
C TRP A 439 3.99 -27.54 21.17
N ILE A 440 4.69 -28.66 21.00
CA ILE A 440 4.48 -29.58 19.89
C ILE A 440 4.29 -30.97 20.48
N SER A 441 3.18 -31.63 20.14
CA SER A 441 3.03 -33.04 20.54
C SER A 441 4.07 -33.91 19.82
N ARG A 442 4.46 -35.02 20.44
CA ARG A 442 5.57 -35.83 19.93
C ARG A 442 5.23 -36.43 18.56
N TRP A 443 5.92 -35.97 17.52
CA TRP A 443 5.81 -36.48 16.16
C TRP A 443 6.93 -37.47 15.82
N SER A 444 8.01 -37.51 16.59
CA SER A 444 9.06 -38.53 16.44
C SER A 444 8.64 -39.87 17.05
N ASP A 445 9.27 -40.95 16.61
CA ASP A 445 9.00 -42.30 17.11
C ASP A 445 9.33 -42.45 18.61
N PRO A 446 8.45 -43.05 19.44
CA PRO A 446 7.09 -43.48 19.11
C PRO A 446 6.10 -42.31 19.00
N VAL A 447 5.51 -42.15 17.82
CA VAL A 447 4.59 -41.04 17.48
C VAL A 447 3.41 -41.02 18.45
N ALA A 448 3.14 -39.88 19.07
CA ALA A 448 1.96 -39.71 19.92
C ALA A 448 0.70 -39.51 19.05
N VAL A 449 -0.42 -40.08 19.48
CA VAL A 449 -1.73 -39.97 18.78
C VAL A 449 -2.69 -39.07 19.59
N PRO A 450 -3.55 -38.28 18.94
CA PRO A 450 -4.58 -37.51 19.64
C PRO A 450 -5.53 -38.42 20.46
N PRO A 451 -6.16 -37.91 21.53
CA PRO A 451 -6.16 -36.51 21.96
C PRO A 451 -4.86 -36.09 22.66
N HIS A 452 -4.36 -34.90 22.30
CA HIS A 452 -3.22 -34.28 22.98
C HIS A 452 -3.71 -33.25 23.99
N PHE A 453 -2.99 -33.04 25.09
CA PHE A 453 -3.40 -32.01 26.04
C PHE A 453 -2.23 -31.29 26.69
N VAL A 454 -2.51 -30.06 27.15
CA VAL A 454 -1.71 -29.33 28.14
C VAL A 454 -2.66 -28.74 29.19
N ALA A 455 -2.33 -28.90 30.46
CA ALA A 455 -3.05 -28.37 31.61
C ALA A 455 -2.23 -27.29 32.30
N ILE A 456 -2.87 -26.15 32.60
CA ILE A 456 -2.25 -24.94 33.11
C ILE A 456 -2.87 -24.55 34.46
N ASP A 457 -2.03 -24.14 35.40
CA ASP A 457 -2.39 -23.47 36.65
C ASP A 457 -2.22 -21.95 36.49
N MET A 458 -3.33 -21.21 36.55
CA MET A 458 -3.33 -19.74 36.50
C MET A 458 -2.97 -19.09 37.84
N LYS A 459 -2.62 -19.89 38.86
CA LYS A 459 -2.23 -19.51 40.23
C LYS A 459 -3.35 -19.00 41.14
N SER A 460 -4.41 -18.43 40.57
CA SER A 460 -5.61 -18.03 41.31
C SER A 460 -6.86 -18.32 40.48
N PRO A 461 -8.04 -18.49 41.12
CA PRO A 461 -9.30 -18.49 40.39
C PRO A 461 -9.53 -17.16 39.66
N LEU A 462 -9.77 -17.23 38.34
CA LEU A 462 -10.03 -16.07 37.48
C LEU A 462 -11.36 -16.26 36.75
N PRO A 463 -12.18 -15.21 36.60
CA PRO A 463 -13.30 -15.21 35.66
C PRO A 463 -12.77 -15.09 34.22
N PHE A 464 -13.39 -15.74 33.23
CA PHE A 464 -13.03 -15.54 31.82
C PHE A 464 -14.19 -15.89 30.90
N THR A 465 -14.26 -15.20 29.77
CA THR A 465 -15.25 -15.41 28.70
C THR A 465 -14.66 -16.08 27.47
N GLY A 466 -13.33 -16.25 27.40
CA GLY A 466 -12.69 -16.92 26.28
C GLY A 466 -11.19 -17.10 26.42
N PHE A 467 -10.57 -17.60 25.34
CA PHE A 467 -9.13 -17.80 25.22
C PHE A 467 -8.61 -17.25 23.89
N THR A 468 -7.48 -16.57 23.95
CA THR A 468 -6.63 -16.28 22.80
C THR A 468 -5.69 -17.47 22.61
N ILE A 469 -5.62 -18.02 21.39
CA ILE A 469 -4.79 -19.16 21.03
C ILE A 469 -3.95 -18.77 19.81
N ALA A 470 -2.63 -19.01 19.86
CA ALA A 470 -1.73 -18.82 18.74
C ALA A 470 -1.19 -20.17 18.25
N MET A 471 -1.02 -20.29 16.93
CA MET A 471 -0.28 -21.40 16.32
C MET A 471 0.94 -20.88 15.56
N GLU A 472 2.08 -21.53 15.74
CA GLU A 472 3.30 -21.13 15.04
C GLU A 472 3.19 -21.40 13.52
N SER A 473 3.78 -20.53 12.71
CA SER A 473 3.73 -20.62 11.25
C SER A 473 4.56 -21.77 10.67
N GLN A 474 5.71 -22.11 11.27
CA GLN A 474 6.65 -23.10 10.73
C GLN A 474 6.06 -24.51 10.61
N TYR A 475 5.11 -24.88 11.47
CA TYR A 475 4.52 -26.21 11.49
C TYR A 475 3.27 -26.31 10.62
N GLY A 476 3.23 -27.28 9.70
CA GLY A 476 2.04 -27.55 8.87
C GLY A 476 0.84 -28.12 9.65
N ALA A 477 1.07 -28.66 10.85
CA ALA A 477 0.03 -29.22 11.71
C ALA A 477 -0.76 -28.11 12.43
N LYS A 478 -1.76 -27.53 11.74
CA LYS A 478 -2.71 -26.62 12.36
C LYS A 478 -3.79 -27.41 13.10
N CYS A 479 -3.89 -27.21 14.41
CA CYS A 479 -4.93 -27.78 15.25
C CYS A 479 -6.31 -27.37 14.72
N LYS A 480 -7.25 -28.32 14.67
CA LYS A 480 -8.61 -28.12 14.15
C LYS A 480 -9.63 -28.19 15.28
N ASP A 481 -10.00 -29.39 15.70
CA ASP A 481 -11.02 -29.57 16.73
C ASP A 481 -10.37 -29.65 18.10
N ILE A 482 -10.85 -28.86 19.06
CA ILE A 482 -10.35 -28.81 20.43
C ILE A 482 -11.49 -28.90 21.45
N GLU A 483 -11.18 -29.41 22.64
CA GLU A 483 -11.98 -29.24 23.86
C GLU A 483 -11.21 -28.36 24.84
N ILE A 484 -11.90 -27.44 25.51
CA ILE A 484 -11.35 -26.75 26.68
C ILE A 484 -12.07 -27.29 27.92
N GLN A 485 -11.28 -27.71 28.91
CA GLN A 485 -11.76 -28.08 30.24
C GLN A 485 -11.26 -27.09 31.28
N THR A 486 -12.01 -26.94 32.37
CA THR A 486 -11.68 -26.05 33.49
C THR A 486 -11.78 -26.80 34.82
N SER A 487 -11.06 -26.31 35.83
CA SER A 487 -11.04 -26.92 37.15
C SER A 487 -10.72 -25.89 38.25
N MET A 488 -11.22 -26.15 39.46
CA MET A 488 -10.89 -25.39 40.67
C MET A 488 -9.75 -26.02 41.49
N ASP A 489 -9.54 -27.33 41.36
CA ASP A 489 -8.62 -28.12 42.18
C ASP A 489 -7.47 -28.76 41.38
N GLY A 490 -7.55 -28.74 40.05
CA GLY A 490 -6.58 -29.38 39.13
C GLY A 490 -6.78 -30.89 38.98
N LEU A 491 -7.77 -31.47 39.67
CA LEU A 491 -8.05 -32.90 39.72
C LEU A 491 -9.38 -33.23 39.03
N THR A 492 -10.41 -32.45 39.35
CA THR A 492 -11.77 -32.61 38.81
C THR A 492 -11.96 -31.63 37.67
N TRP A 493 -12.16 -32.14 36.46
CA TRP A 493 -12.26 -31.35 35.23
C TRP A 493 -13.68 -31.32 34.69
N GLN A 494 -14.13 -30.14 34.28
CA GLN A 494 -15.43 -29.93 33.62
C GLN A 494 -15.22 -29.31 32.25
N SER A 495 -15.99 -29.78 31.27
CA SER A 495 -15.95 -29.20 29.92
C SER A 495 -16.45 -27.75 29.93
N ALA A 496 -15.68 -26.86 29.32
CA ALA A 496 -16.04 -25.48 29.05
C ALA A 496 -16.51 -25.27 27.60
N GLY A 497 -16.35 -26.28 26.73
CA GLY A 497 -16.85 -26.29 25.36
C GLY A 497 -15.94 -27.04 24.39
N ASN A 498 -16.51 -27.34 23.23
CA ASN A 498 -15.79 -27.84 22.06
C ASN A 498 -15.74 -26.74 21.00
N PHE A 499 -14.60 -26.60 20.32
CA PHE A 499 -14.36 -25.53 19.36
C PHE A 499 -13.65 -26.08 18.12
N THR A 500 -13.92 -25.46 16.97
CA THR A 500 -13.14 -25.67 15.74
C THR A 500 -12.33 -24.41 15.49
N LEU A 501 -11.01 -24.52 15.60
CA LEU A 501 -10.06 -23.45 15.29
C LEU A 501 -9.99 -23.20 13.78
N LYS A 502 -9.62 -22.00 13.38
CA LYS A 502 -9.33 -21.65 11.98
C LYS A 502 -7.99 -22.25 11.56
N ALA A 503 -7.89 -22.70 10.30
CA ALA A 503 -6.66 -23.21 9.68
C ALA A 503 -5.65 -22.07 9.37
N MET A 504 -5.13 -21.41 10.41
CA MET A 504 -4.23 -20.27 10.28
C MET A 504 -3.06 -20.33 11.26
N ALA A 505 -1.99 -19.60 10.96
CA ALA A 505 -0.95 -19.29 11.93
C ALA A 505 -1.27 -17.96 12.65
N GLY A 506 -0.62 -17.71 13.78
CA GLY A 506 -0.87 -16.53 14.60
C GLY A 506 -2.10 -16.68 15.49
N LEU A 507 -2.52 -15.55 16.07
CA LEU A 507 -3.55 -15.47 17.09
C LEU A 507 -4.96 -15.65 16.51
N GLN A 508 -5.81 -16.33 17.26
CA GLN A 508 -7.25 -16.39 17.08
C GLN A 508 -7.93 -16.50 18.44
N HIS A 509 -9.24 -16.26 18.49
CA HIS A 509 -10.00 -16.23 19.73
C HIS A 509 -11.09 -17.29 19.72
N VAL A 510 -11.29 -17.93 20.88
CA VAL A 510 -12.45 -18.79 21.16
C VAL A 510 -13.24 -18.20 22.31
N TYR A 511 -14.55 -18.05 22.12
CA TYR A 511 -15.47 -17.52 23.12
C TYR A 511 -16.28 -18.66 23.73
N LEU A 512 -16.35 -18.69 25.06
CA LEU A 512 -17.18 -19.63 25.80
C LEU A 512 -18.66 -19.22 25.70
N SER A 513 -19.57 -20.18 25.85
CA SER A 513 -21.01 -19.91 25.82
C SER A 513 -21.51 -19.08 27.02
N SER A 514 -20.73 -19.04 28.10
CA SER A 514 -20.95 -18.22 29.29
C SER A 514 -19.64 -18.04 30.04
N GLN A 515 -19.52 -16.95 30.80
CA GLN A 515 -18.37 -16.71 31.67
C GLN A 515 -18.16 -17.89 32.64
N LYS A 516 -16.91 -18.31 32.80
CA LYS A 516 -16.49 -19.33 33.77
C LYS A 516 -15.54 -18.73 34.80
N THR A 517 -15.53 -19.27 36.00
CA THR A 517 -14.51 -18.98 37.01
C THR A 517 -13.76 -20.26 37.30
N ALA A 518 -12.44 -20.27 37.08
CA ALA A 518 -11.61 -21.44 37.33
C ALA A 518 -10.18 -21.01 37.69
N ARG A 519 -9.43 -21.88 38.38
CA ARG A 519 -7.99 -21.70 38.60
C ARG A 519 -7.15 -22.40 37.54
N TYR A 520 -7.66 -23.50 37.02
CA TYR A 520 -6.97 -24.33 36.04
C TYR A 520 -7.79 -24.41 34.76
N PHE A 521 -7.08 -24.48 33.63
CA PHE A 521 -7.68 -24.88 32.36
C PHE A 521 -6.82 -25.95 31.69
N LYS A 522 -7.43 -26.70 30.79
CA LYS A 522 -6.78 -27.73 29.98
C LYS A 522 -7.29 -27.60 28.56
N ILE A 523 -6.36 -27.40 27.63
CA ILE A 523 -6.65 -27.48 26.20
C ILE A 523 -6.38 -28.90 25.73
N ILE A 524 -7.36 -29.49 25.04
CA ILE A 524 -7.30 -30.84 24.49
C ILE A 524 -7.45 -30.72 22.97
N VAL A 525 -6.42 -31.09 22.22
CA VAL A 525 -6.44 -31.11 20.75
C VAL A 525 -6.91 -32.49 20.27
N LEU A 526 -8.05 -32.51 19.59
CA LEU A 526 -8.72 -33.73 19.12
C LEU A 526 -8.30 -34.08 17.68
N SER A 527 -8.03 -33.08 16.84
CA SER A 527 -7.69 -33.28 15.43
C SER A 527 -6.84 -32.13 14.86
N SER A 528 -6.20 -32.39 13.71
CA SER A 528 -5.41 -31.40 12.94
C SER A 528 -5.88 -31.35 11.49
N TYR A 529 -5.81 -30.16 10.86
CA TYR A 529 -6.31 -29.93 9.49
C TYR A 529 -5.60 -30.76 8.42
N ASN A 530 -4.33 -31.08 8.63
CA ASN A 530 -3.55 -31.89 7.69
C ASN A 530 -3.81 -33.41 7.83
N GLY A 531 -4.73 -33.83 8.73
CA GLY A 531 -5.03 -35.23 9.01
C GLY A 531 -3.93 -35.99 9.77
N GLY A 532 -2.84 -35.31 10.15
CA GLY A 532 -1.75 -35.89 10.92
C GLY A 532 -2.03 -35.95 12.42
N ASN A 533 -1.15 -36.64 13.14
CA ASN A 533 -1.26 -36.82 14.60
C ASN A 533 -0.69 -35.65 15.41
N ALA A 534 0.12 -34.77 14.83
CA ALA A 534 0.80 -33.71 15.56
C ALA A 534 -0.13 -32.56 15.92
N ALA A 535 0.11 -31.93 17.07
CA ALA A 535 -0.51 -30.70 17.52
C ALA A 535 0.58 -29.64 17.75
N ASN A 536 0.28 -28.38 17.47
CA ASN A 536 1.16 -27.24 17.67
C ASN A 536 0.36 -26.07 18.24
N ILE A 537 0.76 -25.56 19.40
CA ILE A 537 0.20 -24.35 20.00
C ILE A 537 1.35 -23.49 20.50
N ALA A 538 1.45 -22.28 19.95
CA ALA A 538 2.47 -21.31 20.32
C ALA A 538 2.12 -20.58 21.61
N GLU A 539 0.87 -20.14 21.78
CA GLU A 539 0.45 -19.41 22.97
C GLU A 539 -1.01 -19.75 23.29
N ILE A 540 -1.37 -19.80 24.58
CA ILE A 540 -2.75 -19.75 25.03
C ILE A 540 -2.89 -18.87 26.27
N THR A 541 -3.89 -17.99 26.26
CA THR A 541 -4.19 -17.15 27.42
C THR A 541 -5.68 -16.85 27.53
N ALA A 542 -6.21 -16.90 28.74
CA ALA A 542 -7.60 -16.53 29.03
C ALA A 542 -7.81 -15.01 28.97
N PHE A 543 -9.02 -14.58 28.59
CA PHE A 543 -9.46 -13.19 28.61
C PHE A 543 -10.89 -13.05 29.16
N ASN A 544 -11.28 -11.85 29.59
CA ASN A 544 -12.59 -11.58 30.16
C ASN A 544 -13.21 -10.28 29.61
N GLU A 545 -14.06 -10.41 28.58
CA GLU A 545 -14.81 -9.33 27.91
C GLU A 545 -16.31 -9.47 28.07
#